data_AF-A0AAD6DG03-F1
#
_entry.id   AF-A0AAD6DG03-F1
#
_cell.length_a   1.000
_cell.length_b   1.000
_cell.length_c   1.000
_cell.angle_alpha   90.00
_cell.angle_beta   90.00
_cell.angle_gamma   90.00
#
_symmetry.space_group_name_H-M   'P 1'
#
loop_
_entity.id
_entity.type
_entity.pdbx_description
1 polymer ?
#
loop_
_entity_poly.entity_id
_entity_poly.type
_entity_poly.pdbx_seq_one_letter_code
_entity_poly.pdbx_strand_id
1 'polypeptide(L)'
;MDSSTRTLEPLYEADIPTAVSLLFAMIHYTEERKLFADIPGVRQWWHDTIRTDLLQDRNQTYLKVMEKGNMIAFAKWDFSKPDEIVARFLPWPPEINSEACEQLMTHIHIWERKRVMGSRRHYYLDMLAIHPAYQGIEASSTLPRWACRQADCDSSDV
;
A
#
# COMPACT_ATOMS: atom_id res chain seq x y z
N MET A 1 23.93 20.57 11.34
CA MET A 1 22.80 19.62 11.35
C MET A 1 22.75 19.01 9.97
N ASP A 2 23.09 17.73 9.86
CA ASP A 2 23.03 17.00 8.59
C ASP A 2 21.54 16.79 8.25
N SER A 3 21.02 17.63 7.37
CA SER A 3 19.64 17.51 6.88
C SER A 3 19.59 16.22 6.08
N SER A 4 19.13 15.16 6.75
CA SER A 4 19.12 13.82 6.18
C SER A 4 18.23 13.84 4.95
N THR A 5 18.85 13.73 3.78
CA THR A 5 18.14 13.84 2.50
C THR A 5 17.31 12.58 2.32
N ARG A 6 16.00 12.76 2.11
CA ARG A 6 15.07 11.67 1.81
C ARG A 6 14.88 11.57 0.31
N THR A 7 14.90 10.35 -0.21
CA THR A 7 14.65 10.07 -1.64
C THR A 7 13.37 9.25 -1.78
N LEU A 8 12.65 9.49 -2.88
CA LEU A 8 11.48 8.73 -3.28
C LEU A 8 11.88 7.86 -4.47
N GLU A 9 11.66 6.55 -4.36
CA GLU A 9 12.14 5.56 -5.33
C GLU A 9 11.04 4.54 -5.64
N PRO A 10 11.04 3.89 -6.81
CA PRO A 10 10.22 2.71 -7.04
C PRO A 10 10.60 1.57 -6.09
N LEU A 11 9.62 0.78 -5.68
CA LEU A 11 9.83 -0.46 -4.93
C LEU A 11 10.03 -1.62 -5.92
N TYR A 12 11.05 -2.44 -5.69
CA TYR A 12 11.40 -3.59 -6.52
C TYR A 12 11.27 -4.91 -5.74
N GLU A 13 11.36 -6.04 -6.44
CA GLU A 13 11.22 -7.37 -5.84
C GLU A 13 12.19 -7.62 -4.67
N ALA A 14 13.42 -7.10 -4.76
CA ALA A 14 14.41 -7.21 -3.69
C ALA A 14 14.02 -6.46 -2.40
N ASP A 15 13.11 -5.50 -2.49
CA ASP A 15 12.65 -4.69 -1.35
C ASP A 15 11.51 -5.35 -0.56
N ILE A 16 10.86 -6.37 -1.13
CA ILE A 16 9.63 -6.97 -0.55
C ILE A 16 9.84 -7.46 0.89
N PRO A 17 10.94 -8.14 1.27
CA PRO A 17 11.13 -8.57 2.65
C PRO A 17 11.14 -7.40 3.65
N THR A 18 11.73 -6.26 3.26
CA THR A 18 11.76 -5.04 4.07
C THR A 18 10.38 -4.37 4.13
N ALA A 19 9.67 -4.31 2.99
CA ALA A 19 8.32 -3.77 2.93
C ALA A 19 7.34 -4.56 3.82
N VAL A 20 7.35 -5.89 3.74
CA VAL A 20 6.52 -6.76 4.60
C VAL A 20 6.86 -6.53 6.08
N SER A 21 8.15 -6.44 6.41
CA SER A 21 8.58 -6.16 7.79
C SER A 21 8.07 -4.81 8.29
N LEU A 22 8.09 -3.76 7.45
CA LEU A 22 7.54 -2.45 7.78
C LEU A 22 6.02 -2.48 7.96
N LEU A 23 5.30 -3.23 7.13
CA LEU A 23 3.85 -3.38 7.22
C LEU A 23 3.46 -3.94 8.59
N PHE A 24 4.09 -5.05 9.01
CA PHE A 24 3.82 -5.64 10.33
C PHE A 24 4.36 -4.81 11.50
N ALA A 25 5.42 -4.03 11.29
CA ALA A 25 5.86 -3.06 12.28
C ALA A 25 4.84 -1.93 12.48
N MET A 26 4.02 -1.60 11.48
CA MET A 26 2.98 -0.56 11.55
C MET A 26 1.64 -1.08 12.08
N ILE A 27 1.29 -2.35 11.82
CA ILE A 27 0.07 -3.01 12.31
C ILE A 27 0.13 -3.16 13.85
N HIS A 28 -0.17 -2.05 14.53
CA HIS A 28 -0.21 -1.91 15.97
C HIS A 28 -1.63 -2.08 16.52
N TYR A 29 -2.67 -1.89 15.71
CA TYR A 29 -4.05 -1.94 16.18
C TYR A 29 -4.55 -3.38 16.33
N THR A 30 -5.25 -3.62 17.45
CA THR A 30 -5.81 -4.94 17.79
C THR A 30 -6.75 -5.48 16.72
N GLU A 31 -7.48 -4.62 16.01
CA GLU A 31 -8.48 -5.06 15.02
C GLU A 31 -7.84 -5.49 13.69
N GLU A 32 -6.83 -4.77 13.20
CA GLU A 32 -6.06 -5.18 12.01
C GLU A 32 -5.29 -6.47 12.26
N ARG A 33 -4.76 -6.66 13.48
CA ARG A 33 -4.12 -7.94 13.89
C ARG A 33 -5.08 -9.12 13.94
N LYS A 34 -6.38 -8.89 14.16
CA LYS A 34 -7.39 -9.97 14.09
C LYS A 34 -7.58 -10.47 12.65
N LEU A 35 -7.32 -9.61 11.67
CA LEU A 35 -7.44 -9.94 10.25
C LEU A 35 -6.11 -10.45 9.68
N PHE A 36 -5.01 -9.79 10.05
CA PHE A 36 -3.66 -10.08 9.58
C PHE A 36 -2.74 -10.34 10.77
N ALA A 37 -2.78 -11.57 11.28
CA ALA A 37 -1.88 -12.01 12.34
C ALA A 37 -0.41 -11.97 11.87
N ASP A 38 0.52 -11.55 12.73
CA ASP A 38 1.96 -11.57 12.44
C ASP A 38 2.53 -12.99 12.57
N ILE A 39 2.18 -13.84 11.60
CA ILE A 39 2.60 -15.24 11.50
C ILE A 39 3.21 -15.52 10.12
N PRO A 40 4.05 -16.58 9.98
CA PRO A 40 4.75 -16.85 8.72
C PRO A 40 3.84 -16.94 7.49
N GLY A 41 2.67 -17.59 7.60
CA GLY A 41 1.73 -17.74 6.48
C GLY A 41 1.21 -16.40 5.94
N VAL A 42 0.86 -15.46 6.83
CA VAL A 42 0.36 -14.13 6.43
C VAL A 42 1.49 -13.25 5.89
N ARG A 43 2.71 -13.35 6.45
CA ARG A 43 3.89 -12.68 5.88
C ARG A 43 4.20 -13.17 4.47
N GLN A 44 4.14 -14.47 4.23
CA GLN A 44 4.35 -15.06 2.91
C GLN A 44 3.28 -14.61 1.92
N TRP A 45 2.01 -14.57 2.36
CA TRP A 45 0.92 -14.08 1.52
C TRP A 45 1.10 -12.60 1.14
N TRP A 46 1.51 -11.74 2.07
CA TRP A 46 1.82 -10.34 1.75
C TRP A 46 3.00 -10.22 0.79
N HIS A 47 4.03 -11.04 0.97
CA HIS A 47 5.16 -11.10 0.06
C HIS A 47 4.70 -11.44 -1.37
N ASP A 48 3.91 -12.51 -1.51
CA ASP A 48 3.46 -12.98 -2.83
C ASP A 48 2.45 -12.04 -3.47
N THR A 49 1.62 -11.35 -2.68
CA THR A 49 0.70 -10.31 -3.15
C THR A 49 1.48 -9.15 -3.75
N ILE A 50 2.43 -8.56 -3.00
CA ILE A 50 3.25 -7.45 -3.49
C ILE A 50 4.04 -7.89 -4.73
N ARG A 51 4.61 -9.10 -4.73
CA ARG A 51 5.35 -9.63 -5.88
C ARG A 51 4.47 -9.74 -7.12
N THR A 52 3.25 -10.27 -6.97
CA THR A 52 2.29 -10.42 -8.06
C THR A 52 1.90 -9.06 -8.62
N ASP A 53 1.61 -8.09 -7.74
CA ASP A 53 1.25 -6.74 -8.14
C ASP A 53 2.38 -6.05 -8.93
N LEU A 54 3.63 -6.14 -8.44
CA LEU A 54 4.81 -5.58 -9.13
C LEU A 54 5.05 -6.17 -10.53
N LEU A 55 4.70 -7.44 -10.74
CA LEU A 55 4.96 -8.13 -12.01
C LEU A 55 3.80 -8.05 -13.01
N GLN A 56 2.56 -7.88 -12.52
CA GLN A 56 1.37 -8.12 -13.34
C GLN A 56 0.46 -6.89 -13.46
N ASP A 57 0.48 -5.95 -12.51
CA ASP A 57 -0.49 -4.86 -12.49
C ASP A 57 0.08 -3.56 -13.03
N ARG A 58 -0.47 -3.11 -14.16
CA ARG A 58 -0.06 -1.86 -14.83
C ARG A 58 -0.73 -0.62 -14.25
N ASN A 59 -1.79 -0.79 -13.46
CA ASN A 59 -2.54 0.31 -12.84
C ASN A 59 -2.13 0.53 -11.39
N GLN A 60 -1.22 -0.28 -10.87
CA GLN A 60 -0.69 -0.13 -9.52
C GLN A 60 0.77 0.32 -9.56
N THR A 61 1.17 1.06 -8.55
CA THR A 61 2.56 1.48 -8.38
C THR A 61 2.92 1.47 -6.91
N TYR A 62 4.11 0.92 -6.64
CA TYR A 62 4.70 0.94 -5.32
C TYR A 62 5.86 1.91 -5.27
N LEU A 63 5.85 2.79 -4.27
CA LEU A 63 6.92 3.73 -4.02
C LEU A 63 7.44 3.55 -2.61
N LYS A 64 8.75 3.70 -2.45
CA LYS A 64 9.46 3.66 -1.19
C LYS A 64 10.14 5.00 -0.90
N VAL A 65 10.24 5.34 0.37
CA VAL A 65 11.03 6.48 0.86
C VAL A 65 12.27 5.95 1.53
N MET A 66 13.43 6.42 1.09
CA MET A 66 14.73 6.08 1.65
C MET A 66 15.29 7.23 2.48
N GLU A 67 15.91 6.92 3.61
CA GLU A 67 16.69 7.86 4.43
C GLU A 67 17.96 7.14 4.91
N LYS A 68 19.14 7.71 4.61
CA LYS A 68 20.44 7.11 4.96
C LYS A 68 20.60 5.64 4.53
N GLY A 69 20.10 5.32 3.34
CA GLY A 69 20.15 3.97 2.76
C GLY A 69 19.12 2.98 3.34
N ASN A 70 18.23 3.41 4.24
CA ASN A 70 17.20 2.56 4.81
C ASN A 70 15.82 2.93 4.25
N MET A 71 15.00 1.92 3.95
CA MET A 71 13.59 2.13 3.67
C MET A 71 12.87 2.51 4.96
N ILE A 72 12.31 3.72 4.99
CA ILE A 72 11.57 4.22 6.16
C ILE A 72 10.06 4.23 5.95
N ALA A 73 9.59 4.16 4.70
CA ALA A 73 8.19 4.06 4.36
C ALA A 73 8.01 3.46 2.97
N PHE A 74 6.84 2.90 2.70
CA PHE A 74 6.39 2.61 1.36
C PHE A 74 4.87 2.79 1.23
N ALA A 75 4.41 2.99 0.01
CA ALA A 75 2.99 3.00 -0.31
C ALA A 75 2.69 2.21 -1.58
N LYS A 76 1.48 1.67 -1.61
CA LYS A 76 0.83 1.13 -2.81
C LYS A 76 -0.23 2.12 -3.28
N TRP A 77 -0.16 2.47 -4.55
CA TRP A 77 -1.14 3.30 -5.23
C TRP A 77 -1.88 2.49 -6.29
N ASP A 78 -3.19 2.70 -6.40
CA ASP A 78 -4.02 2.12 -7.46
C ASP A 78 -4.75 3.24 -8.22
N PHE A 79 -4.59 3.25 -9.55
CA PHE A 79 -5.13 4.25 -10.46
C PHE A 79 -6.35 3.74 -11.27
N SER A 80 -6.79 2.51 -11.01
CA SER A 80 -7.93 1.87 -11.67
C SER A 80 -9.21 2.67 -11.42
N LYS A 81 -10.07 2.75 -12.44
CA LYS A 81 -11.45 3.23 -12.23
C LYS A 81 -12.23 2.21 -11.40
N PRO A 82 -13.24 2.61 -10.63
CA PRO A 82 -14.06 1.66 -9.86
C PRO A 82 -14.63 0.49 -10.67
N ASP A 83 -14.96 0.70 -11.95
CA ASP A 83 -15.48 -0.36 -12.83
C ASP A 83 -14.38 -1.26 -13.43
N GLU A 84 -13.10 -0.89 -13.25
CA GLU A 84 -11.90 -1.68 -13.63
C GLU A 84 -11.34 -2.47 -12.45
N ILE A 85 -11.82 -2.21 -11.22
CA ILE A 85 -11.41 -2.93 -10.01
C ILE A 85 -11.99 -4.34 -10.10
N VAL A 86 -11.11 -5.31 -10.36
CA VAL A 86 -11.40 -6.72 -10.18
C VAL A 86 -10.73 -7.13 -8.88
N ALA A 87 -11.47 -7.66 -7.91
CA ALA A 87 -10.85 -8.23 -6.72
C ALA A 87 -9.87 -9.33 -7.15
N ARG A 88 -8.59 -9.12 -6.86
CA ARG A 88 -7.46 -10.02 -7.20
C ARG A 88 -6.67 -10.33 -5.95
N PHE A 89 -7.34 -10.75 -4.88
CA PHE A 89 -6.63 -11.26 -3.73
C PHE A 89 -6.12 -12.65 -4.06
N LEU A 90 -4.83 -12.89 -3.76
CA LEU A 90 -4.32 -14.26 -3.74
C LEU A 90 -5.14 -15.07 -2.72
N PRO A 91 -5.28 -16.39 -2.90
CA PRO A 91 -5.97 -17.23 -1.94
C PRO A 91 -5.49 -16.96 -0.51
N TRP A 92 -6.41 -16.65 0.39
CA TRP A 92 -6.10 -16.33 1.78
C TRP A 92 -5.37 -17.51 2.47
N PRO A 93 -4.39 -17.23 3.35
CA PRO A 93 -3.77 -18.27 4.18
C PRO A 93 -4.82 -19.03 4.99
N PRO A 94 -4.67 -20.35 5.18
CA PRO A 94 -5.63 -21.15 5.96
C PRO A 94 -5.72 -20.71 7.43
N GLU A 95 -4.71 -20.01 7.94
CA GLU A 95 -4.63 -19.57 9.34
C GLU A 95 -5.46 -18.31 9.64
N ILE A 96 -5.99 -17.62 8.63
CA ILE A 96 -6.79 -16.40 8.83
C ILE A 96 -8.26 -16.63 8.52
N ASN A 97 -9.12 -15.79 9.09
CA ASN A 97 -10.54 -15.78 8.78
C ASN A 97 -10.75 -15.17 7.38
N SER A 98 -10.65 -16.01 6.36
CA SER A 98 -10.78 -15.64 4.96
C SER A 98 -12.11 -14.97 4.64
N GLU A 99 -13.20 -15.37 5.30
CA GLU A 99 -14.52 -14.74 5.14
C GLU A 99 -14.50 -13.29 5.65
N ALA A 100 -13.94 -13.05 6.84
CA ALA A 100 -13.83 -11.69 7.38
C ALA A 100 -12.90 -10.81 6.53
N CYS A 101 -11.79 -11.35 6.05
CA CYS A 101 -10.88 -10.66 5.14
C CYS A 101 -11.57 -10.30 3.82
N GLU A 102 -12.27 -11.25 3.20
CA GLU A 102 -12.99 -11.04 1.96
C GLU A 102 -14.09 -9.98 2.10
N GLN A 103 -14.86 -10.05 3.20
CA GLN A 103 -15.91 -9.07 3.51
C GLN A 103 -15.32 -7.66 3.66
N LEU A 104 -14.24 -7.50 4.43
CA LEU A 104 -13.60 -6.20 4.63
C LEU A 104 -13.05 -5.65 3.30
N MET A 105 -12.29 -6.48 2.57
CA MET A 105 -11.65 -6.06 1.34
C MET A 105 -12.69 -5.69 0.27
N THR A 106 -13.72 -6.51 0.10
CA THR A 106 -14.83 -6.21 -0.82
C THR A 106 -15.56 -4.93 -0.42
N HIS A 107 -15.82 -4.74 0.88
CA HIS A 107 -16.51 -3.55 1.36
C HIS A 107 -15.70 -2.28 1.09
N ILE A 108 -14.40 -2.27 1.41
CA ILE A 108 -13.57 -1.08 1.25
C ILE A 108 -13.20 -0.84 -0.22
N HIS A 109 -12.63 -1.84 -0.92
CA HIS A 109 -12.03 -1.64 -2.24
C HIS A 109 -13.06 -1.54 -3.36
N ILE A 110 -14.24 -2.15 -3.19
CA ILE A 110 -15.29 -2.13 -4.21
C ILE A 110 -16.41 -1.18 -3.82
N TRP A 111 -17.08 -1.43 -2.68
CA TRP A 111 -18.30 -0.71 -2.33
C TRP A 111 -18.06 0.73 -1.92
N GLU A 112 -17.24 0.96 -0.89
CA GLU A 112 -16.98 2.30 -0.37
C GLU A 112 -16.25 3.18 -1.38
N ARG A 113 -15.23 2.62 -2.05
CA ARG A 113 -14.51 3.32 -3.12
C ARG A 113 -15.46 3.76 -4.24
N LYS A 114 -16.37 2.91 -4.71
CA LYS A 114 -17.38 3.27 -5.72
C LYS A 114 -18.42 4.26 -5.18
N ARG A 115 -18.88 4.10 -3.95
CA ARG A 115 -19.86 4.98 -3.30
C ARG A 115 -19.34 6.41 -3.19
N VAL A 116 -18.07 6.58 -2.81
CA VAL A 116 -17.44 7.90 -2.62
C VAL A 116 -16.98 8.51 -3.94
N MET A 117 -16.34 7.72 -4.82
CA MET A 117 -15.69 8.24 -6.02
C MET A 117 -16.56 8.17 -7.29
N GLY A 118 -17.66 7.42 -7.26
CA GLY A 118 -18.54 7.22 -8.41
C GLY A 118 -17.80 6.54 -9.57
N SER A 119 -17.83 7.15 -10.75
CA SER A 119 -17.11 6.69 -11.95
C SER A 119 -15.80 7.44 -12.21
N ARG A 120 -15.37 8.33 -11.31
CA ARG A 120 -14.19 9.18 -11.52
C ARG A 120 -12.90 8.38 -11.37
N ARG A 121 -11.94 8.62 -12.26
CA ARG A 121 -10.55 8.21 -12.04
C ARG A 121 -10.00 8.96 -10.83
N HIS A 122 -9.23 8.26 -10.00
CA HIS A 122 -8.61 8.83 -8.82
C HIS A 122 -7.40 8.01 -8.39
N TYR A 123 -6.55 8.63 -7.58
CA TYR A 123 -5.38 8.01 -6.97
C TYR A 123 -5.83 7.42 -5.64
N TYR A 124 -5.95 6.09 -5.58
CA TYR A 124 -6.30 5.40 -4.34
C TYR A 124 -5.04 4.96 -3.61
N LEU A 125 -4.87 5.43 -2.38
CA LEU A 125 -3.80 4.97 -1.48
C LEU A 125 -4.26 3.67 -0.84
N ASP A 126 -3.83 2.54 -1.42
CA ASP A 126 -4.27 1.21 -1.05
C ASP A 126 -3.55 0.71 0.21
N MET A 127 -2.24 1.00 0.31
CA MET A 127 -1.43 0.67 1.48
C MET A 127 -0.44 1.79 1.77
N LEU A 128 -0.23 2.06 3.06
CA LEU A 128 0.82 2.96 3.55
C LEU A 128 1.44 2.35 4.81
N ALA A 129 2.74 2.05 4.75
CA ALA A 129 3.49 1.65 5.93
C ALA A 129 4.62 2.63 6.17
N ILE A 130 4.78 3.04 7.43
CA ILE A 130 5.83 3.97 7.87
C ILE A 130 6.49 3.35 9.10
N HIS A 131 7.82 3.32 9.09
CA HIS A 131 8.60 2.85 10.21
C HIS A 131 8.23 3.62 11.49
N PRO A 132 7.98 2.96 12.64
CA PRO A 132 7.45 3.60 13.85
C PRO A 132 8.26 4.82 14.32
N ALA A 133 9.60 4.75 14.25
CA ALA A 133 10.49 5.86 14.60
C ALA A 133 10.36 7.12 13.72
N TYR A 134 9.64 7.03 12.59
CA TYR A 134 9.44 8.11 11.62
C TYR A 134 7.96 8.54 11.51
N GLN A 135 7.08 8.00 12.36
CA GLN A 135 5.68 8.43 12.45
C GLN A 135 5.58 9.86 12.99
N GLY A 136 4.59 10.62 12.51
CA GLY A 136 4.36 12.02 12.94
C GLY A 136 5.41 13.03 12.45
N ILE A 137 6.40 12.60 11.67
CA ILE A 137 7.41 13.44 11.04
C ILE A 137 7.04 13.62 9.56
N GLU A 138 7.56 14.67 8.92
CA GLU A 138 7.37 14.98 7.48
C GLU A 138 7.57 13.78 6.55
N ALA A 139 8.28 12.73 6.96
CA ALA A 139 8.42 11.48 6.23
C ALA A 139 7.06 10.88 5.79
N SER A 140 6.04 10.98 6.65
CA SER A 140 4.67 10.53 6.35
C SER A 140 4.01 11.28 5.18
N SER A 141 4.39 12.53 4.98
CA SER A 141 3.79 13.41 3.98
C SER A 141 4.46 13.35 2.61
N THR A 142 5.63 12.71 2.48
CA THR A 142 6.36 12.60 1.19
C THR A 142 5.53 11.84 0.15
N LEU A 143 4.95 10.70 0.55
CA LEU A 143 4.17 9.83 -0.34
C LEU A 143 2.84 10.48 -0.78
N PRO A 144 2.01 11.03 0.13
CA PRO A 144 0.82 11.78 -0.28
C PRO A 144 1.14 13.01 -1.14
N ARG A 145 2.20 13.77 -0.80
CA ARG A 145 2.59 14.96 -1.60
C ARG A 145 2.99 14.58 -3.02
N TRP A 146 3.65 13.44 -3.23
CA TRP A 146 3.93 12.94 -4.58
C TRP A 146 2.63 12.64 -5.32
N ALA A 147 1.68 11.92 -4.71
CA ALA A 147 0.44 11.55 -5.37
C ALA A 147 -0.43 12.77 -5.73
N CYS A 148 -0.50 13.78 -4.86
CA CYS A 148 -1.18 15.03 -5.19
C CYS A 148 -0.56 15.70 -6.42
N ARG A 149 0.78 15.82 -6.48
CA ARG A 149 1.46 16.42 -7.63
C ARG A 149 1.20 15.63 -8.92
N GLN A 150 1.21 14.31 -8.87
CA GLN A 150 0.89 13.49 -10.04
C GLN A 150 -0.54 13.68 -10.48
N ALA A 151 -1.51 13.67 -9.55
CA ALA A 151 -2.90 13.89 -9.87
C ALA A 151 -3.15 15.28 -10.48
N ASP A 152 -2.46 16.32 -9.99
CA ASP A 152 -2.54 17.68 -10.54
C ASP A 152 -2.01 17.73 -11.98
N CYS A 153 -0.87 17.09 -12.25
CA CYS A 153 -0.30 16.98 -13.61
C CYS A 153 -1.26 16.25 -14.56
N ASP A 154 -1.76 15.07 -14.18
CA ASP A 154 -2.66 14.27 -15.01
C ASP A 154 -4.01 14.98 -15.25
N SER A 155 -4.45 15.83 -14.32
CA SER A 155 -5.67 16.64 -14.48
C SER A 155 -5.50 17.83 -15.43
N SER A 156 -4.25 18.24 -15.67
CA SER A 156 -3.92 19.37 -16.55
C SER A 156 -3.82 18.95 -18.04
N ASP A 157 -3.79 17.64 -18.30
CA ASP A 157 -3.70 17.03 -19.64
C ASP A 157 -5.08 16.60 -20.21
N VAL A 158 -6.20 17.12 -19.65
CA VAL A 158 -7.59 16.84 -20.09
C VAL A 158 -8.20 18.03 -20.83
#